data_AF-A0A7Y2IRL4-F1
#
_entry.id   AF-A0A7Y2IRL4-F1
#
_cell.length_a   1.000
_cell.length_b   1.000
_cell.length_c   1.000
_cell.angle_alpha   90.00
_cell.angle_beta   90.00
_cell.angle_gamma   90.00
#
_symmetry.space_group_name_H-M   'P 1'
#
loop_
_entity.id
_entity.type
_entity.pdbx_description
1 polymer ?
#
loop_
_entity_poly.entity_id
_entity_poly.type
_entity_poly.pdbx_seq_one_letter_code
_entity_poly.pdbx_strand_id
1 'polypeptide(L)'
;MPVFPDDAEVIPTDGDVVIGTLDNGLTYYIRENEAPGGRAQLRLVVNAGSLLEDADQRGGAHYLEHMMFNGTKAYPENELVRVLQRFGSEFGPDINAYTNYDETVYELQVPTDSRATLDTAVDVLYEWASQATIDPTEVELERGVVIEEWRLRSQGFWGRYFDEVDDILLGPTIYAGQDPLGTLG
;
A
#
# COMPACT_ATOMS: atom_id res chain seq x y z
N MET A 1 -12.77 -25.51 -12.87
CA MET A 1 -12.56 -24.15 -13.39
C MET A 1 -12.95 -24.14 -14.85
N PRO A 2 -13.89 -23.29 -15.31
CA PRO A 2 -14.08 -23.10 -16.73
C PRO A 2 -12.76 -22.61 -17.33
N VAL A 3 -12.30 -23.28 -18.39
CA VAL A 3 -11.15 -22.84 -19.18
C VAL A 3 -11.72 -21.81 -20.15
N PHE A 4 -11.40 -20.54 -19.93
CA PHE A 4 -11.72 -19.51 -20.92
C PHE A 4 -10.83 -19.74 -22.15
N PRO A 5 -11.38 -19.64 -23.38
CA PRO A 5 -10.57 -19.72 -24.59
C PRO A 5 -9.47 -18.66 -24.53
N ASP A 6 -8.24 -19.03 -24.90
CA ASP A 6 -7.06 -18.14 -25.02
C ASP A 6 -7.15 -17.24 -26.27
N ASP A 7 -8.37 -17.09 -26.80
CA ASP A 7 -8.70 -16.44 -28.06
C ASP A 7 -9.11 -14.97 -27.85
N ALA A 8 -8.90 -14.43 -26.65
CA ALA A 8 -9.20 -13.05 -26.34
C ALA A 8 -8.25 -12.13 -27.10
N GLU A 9 -8.80 -11.36 -28.04
CA GLU A 9 -8.10 -10.26 -28.69
C GLU A 9 -7.50 -9.35 -27.61
N VAL A 10 -6.18 -9.15 -27.65
CA VAL A 10 -5.48 -8.33 -26.67
C VAL A 10 -6.02 -6.91 -26.77
N ILE A 11 -6.74 -6.48 -25.74
CA ILE A 11 -7.24 -5.12 -25.65
C ILE A 11 -6.02 -4.19 -25.53
N PRO A 12 -5.85 -3.23 -26.46
CA PRO A 12 -4.70 -2.33 -26.41
C PRO A 12 -4.77 -1.44 -25.17
N THR A 13 -3.62 -1.12 -24.61
CA THR A 13 -3.48 -0.11 -23.56
C THR A 13 -3.85 1.27 -24.11
N ASP A 14 -4.35 2.16 -23.25
CA ASP A 14 -4.57 3.57 -23.58
C ASP A 14 -3.26 4.18 -24.13
N GLY A 15 -3.34 4.80 -25.32
CA GLY A 15 -2.20 5.38 -26.02
C GLY A 15 -1.59 6.59 -25.30
N ASP A 16 -2.34 7.19 -24.38
CA ASP A 16 -1.88 8.31 -23.54
C ASP A 16 -1.10 7.84 -22.30
N VAL A 17 -0.98 6.52 -22.09
CA VAL A 17 -0.20 5.95 -20.99
C VAL A 17 1.22 5.63 -21.48
N VAL A 18 2.20 6.25 -20.85
CA VAL A 18 3.61 5.90 -21.02
C VAL A 18 3.93 4.74 -20.09
N ILE A 19 4.35 3.62 -20.67
CA ILE A 19 4.71 2.40 -19.94
C ILE A 19 6.19 2.10 -20.20
N GLY A 20 6.93 1.76 -19.15
CA GLY A 20 8.31 1.34 -19.29
C GLY A 20 8.82 0.57 -18.08
N THR A 21 10.05 0.07 -18.21
CA THR A 21 10.75 -0.66 -17.16
C THR A 21 12.15 -0.08 -17.01
N LEU A 22 12.55 0.21 -15.78
CA LEU A 22 13.90 0.67 -15.44
C LEU A 22 14.89 -0.51 -15.45
N ASP A 23 16.20 -0.21 -15.52
CA ASP A 23 17.26 -1.23 -15.54
C ASP A 23 17.24 -2.17 -14.32
N ASN A 24 16.68 -1.72 -13.19
CA ASN A 24 16.51 -2.50 -11.96
C ASN A 24 15.24 -3.39 -11.95
N GLY A 25 14.44 -3.37 -13.02
CA GLY A 25 13.21 -4.15 -13.15
C GLY A 25 11.93 -3.43 -12.68
N LEU A 26 12.01 -2.23 -12.09
CA LEU A 26 10.83 -1.47 -11.70
C LEU A 26 10.02 -1.05 -12.94
N THR A 27 8.76 -1.44 -12.99
CA THR A 27 7.83 -1.02 -14.05
C THR A 27 7.11 0.26 -13.64
N TYR A 28 6.95 1.20 -14.56
CA TYR A 28 6.25 2.44 -14.33
C TYR A 28 5.16 2.68 -15.37
N TYR A 29 4.11 3.38 -14.91
CA TYR A 29 3.00 3.85 -15.71
C TYR A 29 2.83 5.34 -15.45
N ILE A 30 2.82 6.15 -16.50
CA ILE A 30 2.64 7.60 -16.40
C ILE A 30 1.51 7.99 -17.33
N ARG A 31 0.51 8.70 -16.79
CA ARG A 31 -0.61 9.23 -17.55
C ARG A 31 -0.85 10.67 -17.14
N GLU A 32 -0.92 11.56 -18.12
CA GLU A 32 -1.29 12.95 -17.88
C GLU A 32 -2.78 13.07 -17.58
N ASN A 33 -3.13 13.92 -16.62
CA ASN A 33 -4.53 14.24 -16.31
C ASN A 33 -4.66 15.73 -15.94
N GLU A 34 -5.46 16.45 -16.71
CA GLU A 34 -5.67 17.89 -16.53
C GLU A 34 -6.87 18.23 -15.63
N ALA A 35 -7.69 17.25 -15.22
CA ALA A 35 -8.92 17.48 -14.44
C ALA A 35 -8.90 16.70 -13.10
N PRO A 36 -8.82 17.38 -11.93
CA PRO A 36 -8.88 18.83 -11.72
C PRO A 36 -7.56 19.58 -12.01
N GLY A 37 -6.47 18.88 -12.34
CA GLY A 37 -5.17 19.46 -12.65
C GLY A 37 -4.42 19.99 -11.43
N GLY A 38 -3.15 20.40 -11.63
CA GLY A 38 -2.32 21.02 -10.59
C GLY A 38 -1.80 20.08 -9.49
N ARG A 39 -2.05 18.77 -9.62
CA ARG A 39 -1.62 17.74 -8.67
C ARG A 39 -1.08 16.52 -9.40
N ALA A 40 -0.10 15.86 -8.79
CA ALA A 40 0.40 14.57 -9.20
C ALA A 40 -0.04 13.52 -8.18
N GLN A 41 -0.56 12.40 -8.67
CA GLN A 41 -0.83 11.21 -7.87
C GLN A 41 0.29 10.20 -8.15
N LEU A 42 1.02 9.87 -7.10
CA LEU A 42 2.12 8.93 -7.12
C LEU A 42 1.68 7.68 -6.35
N ARG A 43 1.97 6.51 -6.93
CA ARG A 43 1.69 5.22 -6.29
C ARG A 43 2.90 4.31 -6.40
N LEU A 44 3.31 3.76 -5.27
CA LEU A 44 4.20 2.60 -5.23
C LEU A 44 3.32 1.36 -5.02
N VAL A 45 3.23 0.52 -6.05
CA VAL A 45 2.45 -0.72 -6.02
C VAL A 45 3.41 -1.87 -5.82
N VAL A 46 3.30 -2.55 -4.67
CA VAL A 46 4.02 -3.78 -4.38
C VAL A 46 3.09 -4.94 -4.69
N ASN A 47 3.46 -5.76 -5.69
CA ASN A 47 2.71 -6.96 -6.07
C ASN A 47 2.95 -8.12 -5.09
N ALA A 48 2.70 -7.84 -3.81
CA ALA A 48 2.74 -8.76 -2.70
C ALA A 48 1.79 -8.23 -1.62
N GLY A 49 0.85 -9.07 -1.21
CA GLY A 49 -0.05 -8.82 -0.09
C GLY A 49 -0.07 -10.01 0.87
N SER A 50 -1.10 -10.10 1.70
CA SER A 50 -1.19 -11.15 2.73
C SER A 50 -1.27 -12.57 2.19
N LEU A 51 -1.71 -12.77 0.94
CA LEU A 51 -1.76 -14.09 0.30
C LEU A 51 -0.38 -14.77 0.22
N LEU A 52 0.70 -13.97 0.17
CA LEU A 52 2.08 -14.46 0.10
C LEU A 52 2.72 -14.71 1.48
N GLU A 53 1.97 -14.53 2.57
CA GLU A 53 2.47 -14.77 3.92
C GLU A 53 2.53 -16.26 4.26
N ASP A 54 3.62 -16.67 4.90
CA ASP A 54 3.70 -17.97 5.56
C ASP A 54 2.81 -18.01 6.82
N ALA A 55 2.62 -19.21 7.38
CA ALA A 55 1.76 -19.42 8.54
C ALA A 55 2.26 -18.67 9.80
N ASP A 56 3.55 -18.40 9.91
CA ASP A 56 4.18 -17.65 11.00
C ASP A 56 4.34 -16.15 10.71
N GLN A 57 3.78 -15.68 9.59
CA GLN A 57 3.88 -14.28 9.12
C GLN A 57 2.52 -13.57 9.03
N ARG A 58 1.45 -14.16 9.59
CA ARG A 58 0.07 -13.68 9.45
C ARG A 58 -0.09 -12.24 9.91
N GLY A 59 -0.50 -11.37 8.98
CA GLY A 59 -0.64 -9.91 9.20
C GLY A 59 0.67 -9.14 9.06
N GLY A 60 1.76 -9.79 8.66
CA GLY A 60 3.09 -9.20 8.51
C GLY A 60 3.17 -8.18 7.37
N ALA A 61 2.44 -8.38 6.28
CA ALA A 61 2.37 -7.43 5.16
C ALA A 61 1.71 -6.10 5.60
N HIS A 62 0.57 -6.18 6.28
CA HIS A 62 -0.12 -5.01 6.83
C HIS A 62 0.71 -4.34 7.93
N TYR A 63 1.39 -5.12 8.78
CA TYR A 63 2.31 -4.55 9.76
C TYR A 63 3.47 -3.79 9.08
N LEU A 64 4.05 -4.38 8.03
CA LEU A 64 5.14 -3.76 7.29
C LEU A 64 4.70 -2.47 6.59
N GLU A 65 3.45 -2.41 6.11
CA GLU A 65 2.83 -1.20 5.58
C GLU A 65 2.88 -0.05 6.61
N HIS A 66 2.44 -0.31 7.84
CA HIS A 66 2.52 0.69 8.92
C HIS A 66 3.97 1.14 9.17
N MET A 67 4.90 0.19 9.21
CA MET A 67 6.31 0.49 9.48
C MET A 67 6.96 1.40 8.44
N MET A 68 6.42 1.52 7.23
CA MET A 68 6.91 2.47 6.22
C MET A 68 6.71 3.94 6.61
N PHE A 69 5.85 4.22 7.59
CA PHE A 69 5.62 5.56 8.12
C PHE A 69 6.43 5.85 9.39
N ASN A 70 7.02 4.81 9.99
CA ASN A 70 7.69 4.90 11.29
C ASN A 70 9.21 5.04 11.19
N GLY A 71 9.75 5.19 9.98
CA GLY A 71 11.13 5.58 9.77
C GLY A 71 11.78 4.99 8.53
N THR A 72 12.54 5.85 7.86
CA THR A 72 13.39 5.52 6.71
C THR A 72 14.79 6.14 6.93
N LYS A 73 15.75 5.85 6.07
CA LYS A 73 17.13 6.36 6.25
C LYS A 73 17.19 7.88 6.11
N ALA A 74 16.47 8.45 5.15
CA ALA A 74 16.44 9.90 4.96
C ALA A 74 15.45 10.60 5.90
N TYR A 75 14.39 9.89 6.32
CA TYR A 75 13.33 10.42 7.17
C TYR A 75 13.15 9.52 8.40
N PRO A 76 13.98 9.68 9.44
CA PRO A 76 13.90 8.87 10.65
C PRO A 76 12.61 9.15 11.42
N GLU A 77 12.14 8.16 12.18
CA GLU A 77 10.93 8.26 13.00
C GLU A 77 9.75 8.80 12.17
N ASN A 78 9.03 9.79 12.71
CA ASN A 78 7.88 10.43 12.07
C ASN A 78 8.26 11.61 11.15
N GLU A 79 9.53 11.74 10.73
CA GLU A 79 9.94 12.86 9.88
C GLU A 79 9.29 12.83 8.49
N LEU A 80 9.03 11.63 7.95
CA LEU A 80 8.40 11.48 6.63
C LEU A 80 7.03 12.15 6.62
N VAL A 81 6.21 11.87 7.64
CA VAL A 81 4.90 12.48 7.82
C VAL A 81 5.00 14.00 7.92
N ARG A 82 5.99 14.52 8.67
CA ARG A 82 6.21 15.98 8.80
C ARG A 82 6.62 16.63 7.49
N VAL A 83 7.44 15.94 6.68
CA VAL A 83 7.87 16.43 5.36
C VAL A 83 6.68 16.52 4.42
N LEU A 84 5.85 15.48 4.37
CA LEU A 84 4.66 15.47 3.52
C LEU A 84 3.64 16.54 3.94
N GLN A 85 3.42 16.74 5.26
CA GLN A 85 2.57 17.81 5.78
C GLN A 85 3.01 19.23 5.35
N ARG A 86 4.31 19.47 5.13
CA ARG A 86 4.82 20.78 4.67
C ARG A 86 4.39 21.13 3.24
N PHE A 87 4.05 20.13 2.44
CA PHE A 87 3.55 20.33 1.08
C PHE A 87 2.03 20.52 1.02
N GLY A 88 1.38 20.67 2.19
CA GLY A 88 -0.07 20.79 2.31
C GLY A 88 -0.78 19.45 2.20
N SER A 89 -0.06 18.34 2.31
CA SER A 89 -0.64 17.00 2.30
C SER A 89 -1.13 16.62 3.71
N GLU A 90 -2.40 16.28 3.85
CA GLU A 90 -2.94 15.72 5.09
C GLU A 90 -2.88 14.18 5.08
N PHE A 91 -2.57 13.58 6.23
CA PHE A 91 -2.64 12.12 6.38
C PHE A 91 -4.11 11.67 6.25
N GLY A 92 -4.38 10.69 5.39
CA GLY A 92 -5.72 10.33 4.93
C GLY A 92 -6.01 10.89 3.52
N PRO A 93 -6.36 12.18 3.35
CA PRO A 93 -6.75 12.72 2.04
C PRO A 93 -5.64 12.72 0.99
N ASP A 94 -4.38 12.91 1.39
CA ASP A 94 -3.25 13.09 0.47
C ASP A 94 -2.12 12.06 0.62
N ILE A 95 -2.12 11.32 1.74
CA ILE A 95 -1.15 10.26 2.02
C ILE A 95 -1.96 9.09 2.56
N ASN A 96 -1.85 7.95 1.90
CA ASN A 96 -2.56 6.75 2.30
C ASN A 96 -1.71 5.53 1.97
N ALA A 97 -1.99 4.43 2.63
CA ALA A 97 -1.53 3.13 2.21
C ALA A 97 -2.61 2.10 2.52
N TYR A 98 -2.53 0.96 1.82
CA TYR A 98 -3.37 -0.18 2.15
C TYR A 98 -2.66 -1.47 1.78
N THR A 99 -3.01 -2.51 2.52
CA THR A 99 -2.62 -3.89 2.23
C THR A 99 -3.86 -4.73 2.02
N ASN A 100 -3.89 -5.43 0.89
CA ASN A 100 -4.91 -6.40 0.52
C ASN A 100 -4.26 -7.79 0.42
N TYR A 101 -5.04 -8.77 -0.04
CA TYR A 101 -4.54 -10.12 -0.29
C TYR A 101 -3.40 -10.16 -1.31
N ASP A 102 -3.53 -9.43 -2.43
CA ASP A 102 -2.61 -9.56 -3.57
C ASP A 102 -1.54 -8.44 -3.64
N GLU A 103 -1.77 -7.31 -2.98
CA GLU A 103 -0.92 -6.13 -3.10
C GLU A 103 -0.85 -5.28 -1.82
N THR A 104 0.23 -4.52 -1.70
CA THR A 104 0.36 -3.38 -0.80
C THR A 104 0.65 -2.14 -1.64
N VAL A 105 -0.11 -1.07 -1.42
CA VAL A 105 -0.01 0.17 -2.22
C VAL A 105 0.20 1.36 -1.30
N TYR A 106 1.22 2.17 -1.61
CA TYR A 106 1.48 3.45 -0.97
C TYR A 106 1.10 4.57 -1.92
N GLU A 107 0.25 5.49 -1.46
CA GLU A 107 -0.32 6.58 -2.24
C GLU A 107 0.15 7.93 -1.70
N LEU A 108 0.61 8.77 -2.63
CA LEU A 108 1.07 10.11 -2.32
C LEU A 108 0.52 11.10 -3.34
N GLN A 109 -0.15 12.14 -2.87
CA GLN A 109 -0.67 13.21 -3.71
C GLN A 109 -0.02 14.55 -3.37
N VAL A 110 0.68 15.15 -4.34
CA VAL A 110 1.40 16.41 -4.17
C VAL A 110 1.03 17.48 -5.21
N PRO A 111 1.17 18.78 -4.90
CA PRO A 111 1.09 19.85 -5.89
C PRO A 111 2.18 19.73 -6.98
N THR A 112 1.88 20.19 -8.19
CA THR A 112 2.82 20.21 -9.34
C THR A 112 3.43 21.58 -9.61
N ASP A 113 3.25 22.54 -8.70
CA ASP A 113 3.71 23.93 -8.85
C ASP A 113 5.22 24.12 -8.62
N SER A 114 5.87 23.12 -8.01
CA SER A 114 7.29 23.13 -7.66
C SER A 114 7.97 21.83 -8.06
N ARG A 115 9.08 21.94 -8.80
CA ARG A 115 9.94 20.80 -9.10
C ARG A 115 10.51 20.15 -7.85
N ALA A 116 10.88 20.95 -6.83
CA ALA A 116 11.43 20.42 -5.59
C ALA A 116 10.42 19.54 -4.83
N THR A 117 9.12 19.84 -4.95
CA THR A 117 8.04 19.04 -4.36
C THR A 117 7.91 17.70 -5.08
N LEU A 118 7.98 17.69 -6.42
CA LEU A 118 7.96 16.46 -7.20
C LEU A 118 9.21 15.59 -6.95
N ASP A 119 10.40 16.21 -6.91
CA ASP A 119 11.65 15.50 -6.60
C ASP A 119 11.54 14.83 -5.21
N THR A 120 11.05 15.57 -4.20
CA THR A 120 10.83 15.02 -2.85
C THR A 120 9.79 13.89 -2.84
N ALA A 121 8.70 14.01 -3.61
CA ALA A 121 7.68 12.97 -3.68
C ALA A 121 8.22 11.66 -4.28
N VAL A 122 9.07 11.75 -5.31
CA VAL A 122 9.76 10.60 -5.88
C VAL A 122 10.78 10.02 -4.89
N ASP A 123 11.52 10.87 -4.16
CA ASP A 123 12.44 10.42 -3.11
C ASP A 123 11.71 9.65 -1.99
N VAL A 124 10.50 10.08 -1.60
CA VAL A 124 9.66 9.35 -0.64
C VAL A 124 9.29 7.96 -1.15
N LEU A 125 8.91 7.82 -2.44
CA LEU A 125 8.66 6.48 -3.02
C LEU A 125 9.92 5.60 -2.97
N TYR A 126 11.09 6.18 -3.21
CA TYR A 126 12.36 5.46 -3.13
C TYR A 126 12.69 4.99 -1.70
N GLU A 127 12.44 5.85 -0.70
CA GLU A 127 12.64 5.51 0.71
C GLU A 127 11.70 4.39 1.16
N TRP A 128 10.41 4.44 0.79
CA TRP A 128 9.46 3.33 1.02
C TRP A 128 9.88 2.05 0.32
N ALA A 129 10.35 2.13 -0.93
CA ALA A 129 10.71 0.96 -1.69
C ALA A 129 11.96 0.23 -1.18
N SER A 130 12.86 0.90 -0.44
CA SER A 130 14.19 0.34 -0.21
C SER A 130 14.93 0.75 1.07
N GLN A 131 14.42 1.71 1.84
CA GLN A 131 15.19 2.33 2.93
C GLN A 131 14.47 2.33 4.29
N ALA A 132 13.38 1.58 4.44
CA ALA A 132 12.73 1.40 5.74
C ALA A 132 13.71 0.87 6.79
N THR A 133 13.74 1.49 7.96
CA THR A 133 14.71 1.15 9.03
C THR A 133 14.24 -0.01 9.90
N ILE A 134 12.92 -0.17 10.04
CA ILE A 134 12.27 -1.18 10.89
C ILE A 134 12.90 -1.19 12.29
N ASP A 135 12.91 -0.01 12.94
CA ASP A 135 13.48 0.15 14.27
C ASP A 135 12.71 -0.74 15.27
N PRO A 136 13.37 -1.61 16.07
CA PRO A 136 12.70 -2.47 17.01
C PRO A 136 11.82 -1.72 18.02
N THR A 137 12.20 -0.49 18.40
CA THR A 137 11.42 0.35 19.31
C THR A 137 10.11 0.78 18.67
N GLU A 138 10.17 1.21 17.40
CA GLU A 138 8.98 1.60 16.63
C GLU A 138 8.08 0.40 16.34
N VAL A 139 8.67 -0.77 16.07
CA VAL A 139 7.90 -2.03 15.94
C VAL A 139 7.10 -2.29 17.20
N GLU A 140 7.72 -2.18 18.38
CA GLU A 140 7.05 -2.41 19.66
C GLU A 140 5.91 -1.42 19.94
N LEU A 141 6.08 -0.16 19.55
CA LEU A 141 5.06 0.88 19.67
C LEU A 141 3.89 0.62 18.72
N GLU A 142 4.18 0.28 17.46
CA GLU A 142 3.17 0.08 16.41
C GLU A 142 2.27 -1.12 16.70
N ARG A 143 2.78 -2.11 17.45
CA ARG A 143 2.02 -3.29 17.85
C ARG A 143 0.71 -2.92 18.54
N GLY A 144 0.75 -1.90 19.41
CA GLY A 144 -0.43 -1.43 20.12
C GLY A 144 -1.47 -0.80 19.18
N VAL A 145 -1.00 -0.10 18.15
CA VAL A 145 -1.84 0.54 17.12
C VAL A 145 -2.56 -0.53 16.30
N VAL A 146 -1.81 -1.51 15.77
CA VAL A 146 -2.36 -2.60 14.95
C VAL A 146 -3.36 -3.45 15.73
N ILE A 147 -3.09 -3.75 17.01
CA ILE A 147 -4.03 -4.49 17.86
C ILE A 147 -5.33 -3.71 18.08
N GLU A 148 -5.23 -2.40 18.33
CA GLU A 148 -6.40 -1.56 18.54
C GLU A 148 -7.21 -1.41 17.24
N GLU A 149 -6.55 -1.31 16.09
CA GLU A 149 -7.20 -1.32 14.79
C GLU A 149 -7.94 -2.63 14.52
N TRP A 150 -7.28 -3.78 14.72
CA TRP A 150 -7.93 -5.09 14.63
C TRP A 150 -9.17 -5.15 15.54
N ARG A 151 -9.05 -4.65 16.79
CA ARG A 151 -10.17 -4.62 17.73
C ARG A 151 -11.34 -3.79 17.18
N LEU A 152 -11.06 -2.62 16.60
CA LEU A 152 -12.10 -1.75 16.06
C LEU A 152 -12.74 -2.31 14.78
N ARG A 153 -11.93 -2.93 13.90
CA ARG A 153 -12.39 -3.50 12.63
C ARG A 153 -13.17 -4.80 12.82
N SER A 154 -12.67 -5.74 13.63
CA SER A 154 -13.25 -7.08 13.78
C SER A 154 -14.34 -7.19 14.87
N GLN A 155 -14.25 -6.42 15.96
CA GLN A 155 -15.19 -6.56 17.09
C GLN A 155 -16.50 -5.77 16.92
N GLY A 156 -16.63 -4.98 15.84
CA GLY A 156 -17.88 -4.29 15.50
C GLY A 156 -18.96 -5.26 14.98
N PHE A 157 -20.17 -4.73 14.71
CA PHE A 157 -21.19 -5.48 13.97
C PHE A 157 -20.69 -5.84 12.56
N TRP A 158 -20.12 -4.86 11.85
CA TRP A 158 -19.65 -5.06 10.49
C TRP A 158 -18.48 -6.02 10.40
N GLY A 159 -17.50 -5.95 11.32
CA GLY A 159 -16.40 -6.91 11.40
C GLY A 159 -16.89 -8.35 11.46
N ARG A 160 -17.62 -8.70 12.52
CA ARG A 160 -18.20 -10.06 12.67
C ARG A 160 -19.09 -10.49 11.51
N TYR A 161 -19.80 -9.56 10.87
CA TYR A 161 -20.62 -9.87 9.70
C TYR A 161 -19.75 -10.23 8.50
N PHE A 162 -18.70 -9.44 8.23
CA PHE A 162 -17.79 -9.69 7.12
C PHE A 162 -16.91 -10.92 7.36
N ASP A 163 -16.47 -11.18 8.61
CA ASP A 163 -15.74 -12.40 8.96
C ASP A 163 -16.51 -13.67 8.53
N GLU A 164 -17.81 -13.75 8.84
CA GLU A 164 -18.66 -14.89 8.44
C GLU A 164 -18.88 -14.95 6.92
N VAL A 165 -19.04 -13.80 6.27
CA VAL A 165 -19.19 -13.72 4.81
C VAL A 165 -17.91 -14.18 4.11
N ASP A 166 -16.75 -13.76 4.59
CA ASP A 166 -15.45 -14.12 4.05
C ASP A 166 -15.15 -15.60 4.28
N ASP A 167 -15.48 -16.18 5.44
CA ASP A 167 -15.38 -17.62 5.67
C ASP A 167 -16.19 -18.44 4.65
N ILE A 168 -17.40 -17.99 4.32
CA ILE A 168 -18.28 -18.67 3.34
C ILE A 168 -17.74 -18.50 1.92
N LEU A 169 -17.34 -17.28 1.53
CA LEU A 169 -16.96 -16.95 0.15
C LEU A 169 -15.53 -17.35 -0.18
N LEU A 170 -14.60 -17.13 0.74
CA LEU A 170 -13.15 -17.30 0.55
C LEU A 170 -12.64 -18.64 1.08
N GLY A 171 -13.35 -19.30 2.01
CA GLY A 171 -13.01 -20.61 2.55
C GLY A 171 -12.60 -21.68 1.51
N PRO A 172 -13.25 -21.80 0.33
CA PRO A 172 -12.86 -22.76 -0.70
C PRO A 172 -11.75 -22.27 -1.64
N THR A 173 -11.13 -21.13 -1.36
CA THR A 173 -10.14 -20.47 -2.23
C THR A 173 -8.76 -20.40 -1.58
N ILE A 174 -7.78 -19.89 -2.31
CA ILE A 174 -6.41 -19.64 -1.79
C ILE A 174 -6.36 -18.52 -0.75
N TYR A 175 -7.40 -17.70 -0.66
CA TYR A 175 -7.50 -16.57 0.28
C TYR A 175 -7.94 -17.00 1.70
N ALA A 176 -8.32 -18.27 1.89
CA ALA A 176 -8.77 -18.78 3.19
C ALA A 176 -7.69 -18.60 4.27
N GLY A 177 -8.03 -17.88 5.34
CA GLY A 177 -7.13 -17.60 6.46
C GLY A 177 -6.01 -16.59 6.15
N GLN A 178 -6.05 -15.94 4.99
CA GLN A 178 -5.06 -14.96 4.53
C GLN A 178 -5.49 -13.52 4.81
N ASP A 179 -6.32 -13.27 5.83
CA ASP A 179 -6.80 -11.91 6.15
C ASP A 179 -5.61 -10.94 6.32
N PRO A 180 -5.58 -9.79 5.63
CA PRO A 180 -4.52 -8.79 5.78
C PRO A 180 -4.27 -8.31 7.21
N LEU A 181 -5.29 -8.27 8.07
CA LEU A 181 -5.14 -7.92 9.49
C LEU A 181 -4.46 -9.05 10.30
N GLY A 182 -4.37 -10.24 9.74
CA GLY A 182 -3.78 -11.41 10.37
C GLY A 182 -4.59 -11.92 11.57
N THR A 183 -3.89 -12.60 12.47
CA THR A 183 -4.48 -13.18 13.69
C THR A 183 -3.71 -12.73 14.92
N LEU A 184 -4.41 -12.47 16.02
CA LEU A 184 -3.79 -12.28 17.34
C LEU A 184 -3.37 -13.66 17.89
N GLY A 185 -2.16 -14.10 17.53
CA GLY A 185 -1.53 -15.31 18.08
C GLY A 185 -1.12 -15.18 19.55
#